data_AF-A0A914L5G2-F1
#
_entry.id   AF-A0A914L5G2-F1
#
_cell.length_a   1.000
_cell.length_b   1.000
_cell.length_c   1.000
_cell.angle_alpha   90.00
_cell.angle_beta   90.00
_cell.angle_gamma   90.00
#
_symmetry.space_group_name_H-M   'P 1'
#
loop_
_entity.id
_entity.type
_entity.pdbx_description
1 polymer ?
#
loop_
_entity_poly.entity_id
_entity_poly.type
_entity_poly.pdbx_seq_one_letter_code
_entity_poly.pdbx_strand_id
1 'polypeptide(L)'
;MEASAEMKWGLICSIDDQENVKEYIDFSIWMVNQLEISASKLQLGHRFDETPTFVLHAIPGSIDQSRECYETIAKQHPQVIYVIHILPSKDSLEYQVLKEHTLAGALVGQGFSFG
;
A
#
# COMPACT_ATOMS: atom_id res chain seq x y z
N MET A 1 -19.88 11.23 -20.62
CA MET A 1 -19.83 10.43 -19.38
C MET A 1 -18.46 9.77 -19.38
N GLU A 2 -17.43 10.51 -18.97
CA GLU A 2 -16.11 9.91 -18.81
C GLU A 2 -16.15 9.14 -17.50
N ALA A 3 -16.00 7.82 -17.57
CA ALA A 3 -15.72 7.04 -16.38
C ALA A 3 -14.38 7.54 -15.85
N SER A 4 -14.41 8.32 -14.77
CA SER A 4 -13.22 8.56 -13.95
C SER A 4 -12.76 7.18 -13.51
N ALA A 5 -11.76 6.62 -14.18
CA ALA A 5 -11.23 5.31 -13.81
C ALA A 5 -10.61 5.46 -12.42
N GLU A 6 -11.27 4.90 -11.42
CA GLU A 6 -10.75 4.84 -10.06
C GLU A 6 -9.46 4.00 -10.08
N MET A 7 -8.42 4.60 -9.52
CA MET A 7 -7.09 4.03 -9.45
C MET A 7 -7.07 2.94 -8.40
N LYS A 8 -6.68 1.74 -8.81
CA LYS A 8 -6.62 0.61 -7.89
C LYS A 8 -5.40 0.72 -6.99
N TRP A 9 -5.62 0.45 -5.71
CA TRP A 9 -4.57 0.42 -4.70
C TRP A 9 -4.67 -0.83 -3.83
N GLY A 10 -3.60 -1.15 -3.12
CA GLY A 10 -3.53 -2.32 -2.25
C GLY A 10 -2.83 -2.05 -0.94
N LEU A 11 -2.96 -2.99 0.00
CA LEU A 11 -2.37 -2.92 1.32
C LEU A 11 -1.50 -4.16 1.59
N ILE A 12 -0.30 -3.93 2.12
CA ILE A 12 0.56 -4.98 2.70
C ILE A 12 0.74 -4.67 4.18
N CYS A 13 0.52 -5.65 5.04
CA CYS A 13 0.73 -5.55 6.48
C CYS A 13 1.87 -6.48 6.92
N SER A 14 2.99 -5.90 7.37
CA SER A 14 4.16 -6.62 7.89
C SER A 14 4.29 -6.45 9.40
N ILE A 15 3.22 -6.76 10.14
CA ILE A 15 3.12 -6.57 11.59
C ILE A 15 2.51 -7.82 12.23
N ASP A 16 2.93 -8.11 13.47
CA ASP A 16 2.49 -9.31 14.19
C ASP A 16 1.07 -9.18 14.75
N ASP A 17 0.53 -7.96 14.75
CA ASP A 17 -0.77 -7.64 15.29
C ASP A 17 -1.88 -7.91 14.26
N GLN A 18 -2.26 -9.19 14.16
CA GLN A 18 -3.37 -9.63 13.31
C GLN A 18 -4.74 -9.23 13.89
N GLU A 19 -4.82 -8.84 15.16
CA GLU A 19 -6.08 -8.43 15.79
C GLU A 19 -6.49 -7.02 15.35
N ASN A 20 -5.52 -6.16 15.03
CA ASN A 20 -5.75 -4.77 14.62
C ASN A 20 -5.80 -4.54 13.10
N VAL A 21 -5.87 -5.59 12.29
CA VAL A 21 -5.94 -5.50 10.80
C VAL A 21 -7.04 -4.57 10.31
N LYS A 22 -8.19 -4.55 10.98
CA LYS A 22 -9.28 -3.64 10.65
C LYS A 22 -8.88 -2.17 10.84
N GLU A 23 -8.19 -1.84 11.92
CA GLU A 23 -7.74 -0.47 12.18
C GLU A 23 -6.74 0.00 11.13
N TYR A 24 -5.87 -0.91 10.69
CA TYR A 24 -4.90 -0.64 9.63
C TYR A 24 -5.54 -0.42 8.26
N ILE A 25 -6.62 -1.15 7.95
CA ILE A 25 -7.43 -0.92 6.75
C ILE A 25 -8.12 0.45 6.85
N ASP A 26 -8.78 0.73 7.98
CA ASP A 26 -9.50 2.00 8.20
C ASP A 26 -8.53 3.21 8.10
N PHE A 27 -7.33 3.09 8.66
CA PHE A 27 -6.25 4.07 8.55
C PHE A 27 -5.79 4.27 7.10
N SER A 28 -5.61 3.18 6.36
CA SER A 28 -5.17 3.21 4.96
C SER A 28 -6.21 3.89 4.06
N ILE A 29 -7.50 3.59 4.28
CA ILE A 29 -8.62 4.26 3.59
C ILE A 29 -8.61 5.76 3.90
N TRP A 30 -8.48 6.12 5.18
CA TRP A 30 -8.40 7.53 5.58
C TRP A 30 -7.24 8.25 4.88
N MET A 31 -6.08 7.61 4.76
CA MET A 31 -4.90 8.20 4.12
C MET A 31 -5.09 8.41 2.63
N VAL A 32 -5.63 7.42 1.91
CA VAL A 32 -5.95 7.56 0.48
C VAL A 32 -6.92 8.72 0.27
N ASN A 33 -7.95 8.84 1.12
CA ASN A 33 -8.87 9.99 1.09
C ASN A 33 -8.14 11.33 1.33
N GLN A 34 -7.17 11.39 2.25
CA GLN A 34 -6.37 12.61 2.44
C GLN A 34 -5.47 12.92 1.22
N LEU A 35 -4.93 11.90 0.56
CA LEU A 35 -4.16 12.05 -0.68
C LEU A 35 -5.04 12.61 -1.79
N GLU A 36 -6.27 12.13 -1.96
CA GLU A 36 -7.22 12.67 -2.94
C GLU A 36 -7.60 14.12 -2.66
N ILE A 37 -7.93 14.45 -1.41
CA ILE A 37 -8.23 15.83 -1.00
C ILE A 37 -7.04 16.75 -1.31
N SER A 38 -5.81 16.27 -1.08
CA SER A 38 -4.59 17.02 -1.36
C SER A 38 -4.33 17.16 -2.87
N ALA A 39 -4.53 16.09 -3.64
CA ALA A 39 -4.42 16.08 -5.09
C ALA A 39 -5.42 17.03 -5.75
N SER A 40 -6.67 17.04 -5.27
CA SER A 40 -7.72 17.95 -5.75
C SER A 40 -7.36 19.42 -5.54
N LYS A 41 -6.75 19.77 -4.40
CA LYS A 41 -6.22 21.13 -4.16
C LYS A 41 -5.13 21.54 -5.16
N LEU A 42 -4.38 20.57 -5.68
CA LEU A 42 -3.35 20.74 -6.71
C LEU A 42 -3.90 20.60 -8.14
N GLN A 43 -5.23 20.51 -8.32
CA GLN A 43 -5.90 20.26 -9.60
C GLN A 43 -5.46 18.96 -10.29
N LEU A 44 -4.97 18.00 -9.51
CA LEU A 44 -4.67 16.65 -9.97
C LEU A 44 -5.94 15.80 -9.83
N GLY A 45 -6.45 15.29 -10.96
CA GLY A 45 -7.69 14.51 -11.03
C GLY A 45 -7.55 13.04 -10.65
N HIS A 46 -6.72 12.72 -9.63
CA HIS A 46 -6.56 11.34 -9.17
C HIS A 46 -7.72 10.98 -8.23
N ARG A 47 -8.40 9.87 -8.54
CA ARG A 47 -9.36 9.19 -7.66
C ARG A 47 -8.94 7.75 -7.54
N PHE A 48 -8.97 7.21 -6.34
CA PHE A 48 -8.67 5.83 -5.99
C PHE A 48 -9.96 5.10 -5.63
N ASP A 49 -9.94 3.77 -5.68
CA ASP A 49 -11.04 2.95 -5.14
C ASP A 49 -11.26 3.26 -3.65
N GLU A 50 -12.50 3.25 -3.16
CA GLU A 50 -12.81 3.54 -1.74
C GLU A 50 -12.16 2.56 -0.74
N THR A 51 -11.84 1.35 -1.21
CA THR A 51 -11.27 0.26 -0.41
C THR A 51 -10.11 -0.39 -1.16
N PRO A 52 -9.15 -1.00 -0.43
CA PRO A 52 -8.03 -1.66 -1.09
C PRO A 52 -8.53 -2.85 -1.91
N THR A 53 -7.96 -3.04 -3.10
CA THR A 53 -8.27 -4.19 -3.97
C THR A 53 -7.91 -5.52 -3.30
N PHE A 54 -6.90 -5.51 -2.43
CA PHE A 54 -6.46 -6.66 -1.65
C PHE A 54 -5.74 -6.20 -0.37
N VAL A 55 -5.67 -7.10 0.60
CA VAL A 55 -4.83 -6.98 1.79
C VAL A 55 -3.94 -8.21 1.85
N LEU A 56 -2.62 -8.01 1.80
CA LEU A 56 -1.63 -9.06 1.94
C LEU A 56 -0.94 -8.95 3.30
N HIS A 57 -0.58 -10.08 3.87
CA HIS A 57 0.14 -10.14 5.13
C HIS A 57 1.51 -10.77 4.89
N ALA A 58 2.55 -10.13 5.42
CA ALA A 58 3.89 -10.69 5.49
C ALA A 58 4.30 -10.83 6.95
N ILE A 59 5.06 -11.88 7.26
CA ILE A 59 5.61 -12.06 8.60
C ILE A 59 6.66 -10.97 8.87
N PRO A 60 6.59 -10.26 10.01
CA PRO A 60 7.61 -9.30 10.42
C PRO A 60 9.02 -9.89 10.42
N GLY A 61 9.98 -9.18 9.84
CA GLY A 61 11.36 -9.60 9.65
C GLY A 61 11.57 -10.58 8.49
N SER A 62 10.53 -11.01 7.78
CA SER A 62 10.65 -11.91 6.62
C SER A 62 10.74 -11.13 5.30
N ILE A 63 11.97 -10.91 4.83
CA ILE A 63 12.24 -10.30 3.52
C ILE A 63 11.57 -11.08 2.40
N ASP A 64 11.68 -12.41 2.43
CA ASP A 64 11.19 -13.28 1.38
C ASP A 64 9.66 -13.18 1.24
N GLN A 65 8.92 -13.19 2.35
CA GLN A 65 7.47 -13.01 2.30
C GLN A 65 7.06 -11.60 1.87
N SER A 66 7.81 -10.58 2.28
CA SER A 66 7.57 -9.22 1.81
C SER A 66 7.75 -9.12 0.29
N ARG A 67 8.81 -9.72 -0.27
CA ARG A 67 9.03 -9.81 -1.72
C ARG A 67 7.92 -10.60 -2.42
N GLU A 68 7.52 -11.74 -1.86
CA GLU A 68 6.42 -12.55 -2.39
C GLU A 68 5.12 -11.76 -2.47
N CYS A 69 4.84 -10.87 -1.52
CA CYS A 69 3.70 -9.96 -1.59
C CYS A 69 3.80 -9.05 -2.82
N TYR A 70 4.93 -8.35 -3.03
CA TYR A 70 5.11 -7.50 -4.20
C TYR A 70 5.04 -8.26 -5.53
N GLU A 71 5.62 -9.46 -5.59
CA GLU A 71 5.52 -10.32 -6.76
C GLU A 71 4.08 -10.76 -7.03
N THR A 72 3.32 -11.08 -5.97
CA THR A 72 1.91 -11.44 -6.06
C THR A 72 1.10 -10.29 -6.64
N ILE A 73 1.37 -9.07 -6.20
CA ILE A 73 0.71 -7.86 -6.73
C ILE A 73 1.04 -7.70 -8.22
N ALA A 74 2.32 -7.79 -8.60
CA ALA A 74 2.74 -7.66 -10.00
C ALA A 74 2.12 -8.73 -10.91
N LYS A 75 1.94 -9.96 -10.42
CA LYS A 75 1.39 -11.09 -11.19
C LYS A 75 -0.15 -11.09 -11.24
N GLN A 76 -0.81 -10.85 -10.11
CA GLN A 76 -2.25 -11.05 -9.95
C GLN A 76 -3.06 -9.76 -10.06
N HIS A 77 -2.45 -8.61 -9.76
CA HIS A 77 -3.11 -7.32 -9.77
C HIS A 77 -2.29 -6.25 -10.52
N PRO A 78 -1.93 -6.48 -11.80
CA PRO A 78 -1.11 -5.55 -12.58
C PRO A 78 -1.73 -4.15 -12.77
N GLN A 79 -3.03 -4.01 -12.51
CA GLN A 79 -3.75 -2.74 -12.54
C GLN A 79 -3.55 -1.86 -11.30
N VAL A 80 -2.93 -2.38 -10.23
CA VAL A 80 -2.65 -1.61 -9.01
C VAL A 80 -1.45 -0.71 -9.22
N ILE A 81 -1.62 0.58 -8.91
CA ILE A 81 -0.59 1.61 -9.11
C ILE A 81 -0.01 2.14 -7.80
N TYR A 82 -0.70 1.90 -6.68
CA TYR A 82 -0.36 2.43 -5.37
C TYR A 82 -0.50 1.34 -4.31
N VAL A 83 0.51 1.18 -3.46
CA VAL A 83 0.50 0.19 -2.38
C VAL A 83 0.91 0.85 -1.08
N ILE A 84 0.05 0.71 -0.06
CA ILE A 84 0.40 1.08 1.30
C ILE A 84 1.06 -0.14 1.94
N HIS A 85 2.22 0.05 2.55
CA HIS A 85 2.93 -1.01 3.24
C HIS A 85 3.12 -0.63 4.71
N ILE A 86 2.40 -1.29 5.60
CA ILE A 86 2.52 -1.10 7.03
C ILE A 86 3.70 -1.93 7.53
N LEU A 87 4.64 -1.25 8.17
CA LEU A 87 5.93 -1.79 8.56
C LEU A 87 5.98 -1.96 10.08
N PRO A 88 6.74 -2.95 10.59
CA PRO A 88 6.88 -3.16 12.02
C PRO A 88 7.74 -2.07 12.67
N SER A 89 8.73 -1.54 11.95
CA SER A 89 9.58 -0.46 12.41
C SER A 89 10.15 0.36 11.25
N LYS A 90 10.66 1.57 11.54
CA LYS A 90 11.28 2.46 10.53
C LYS A 90 12.53 1.86 9.87
N ASP A 91 13.27 1.03 10.61
CA ASP A 91 14.52 0.38 10.15
C ASP A 91 14.30 -1.10 9.82
N SER A 92 13.05 -1.49 9.58
CA SER A 92 12.67 -2.87 9.24
C SER A 92 13.28 -3.31 7.91
N LEU A 93 13.49 -4.62 7.78
CA LEU A 93 14.04 -5.21 6.56
C LEU A 93 13.08 -5.06 5.37
N GLU A 94 11.79 -5.05 5.67
CA GLU A 94 10.66 -4.84 4.76
C GLU A 94 10.67 -3.43 4.15
N TYR A 95 11.24 -2.46 4.86
CA TYR A 95 11.47 -1.12 4.30
C TYR A 95 12.51 -1.13 3.16
N GLN A 96 13.50 -2.03 3.23
CA GLN A 96 14.45 -2.22 2.13
C GLN A 96 13.74 -2.81 0.91
N VAL A 97 12.87 -3.81 1.12
CA VAL A 97 12.06 -4.42 0.07
C VAL A 97 11.12 -3.40 -0.58
N LEU A 98 10.45 -2.57 0.24
CA LEU A 98 9.63 -1.46 -0.22
C LEU A 98 10.42 -0.53 -1.16
N LYS A 99 11.63 -0.13 -0.75
CA LYS A 99 12.50 0.75 -1.54
C LYS A 99 12.90 0.12 -2.88
N GLU A 100 13.29 -1.15 -2.87
CA GLU A 100 13.65 -1.89 -4.10
C GLU A 100 12.50 -1.87 -5.12
N HIS A 101 11.27 -2.14 -4.67
CA HIS A 101 10.10 -2.25 -5.55
C HIS A 101 9.51 -0.89 -5.94
N THR A 102 9.66 0.13 -5.08
CA THR A 102 9.23 1.50 -5.39
C THR A 102 10.15 2.16 -6.41
N LEU A 103 11.47 1.95 -6.29
CA LEU A 103 12.45 2.49 -7.23
C LEU A 103 12.42 1.80 -8.60
N ALA A 104 11.99 0.54 -8.65
CA ALA A 104 11.79 -0.19 -9.90
C ALA A 104 10.57 0.30 -10.72
N GLY A 105 9.86 1.33 -10.25
CA GLY A 105 8.74 1.97 -10.98
C GLY A 105 7.45 1.14 -10.98
N ALA A 106 7.40 0.05 -10.21
CA ALA A 106 6.24 -0.85 -10.21
C ALA A 106 5.08 -0.29 -9.38
N LEU A 107 5.37 0.36 -8.24
CA LEU A 107 4.36 0.79 -7.27
C LEU A 107 4.86 1.99 -6.47
N VAL A 108 3.98 2.95 -6.15
CA VAL A 108 4.30 3.96 -5.13
C VAL A 108 4.01 3.38 -3.76
N GLY A 109 5.05 3.27 -2.92
CA GLY A 109 5.00 2.64 -1.61
C GLY A 109 5.14 3.64 -0.45
N GLN A 110 4.21 3.64 0.51
CA GLN A 110 4.35 4.43 1.75
C GLN A 110 4.46 3.52 2.98
N GLY A 111 5.61 3.65 3.67
CA GLY A 111 5.94 2.90 4.89
C GLY A 111 5.49 3.64 6.15
N PHE A 112 4.71 2.98 7.01
CA PHE A 112 4.34 3.48 8.32
C PHE A 112 4.78 2.53 9.41
N SER A 113 5.35 3.07 10.48
CA SER A 113 5.68 2.34 11.69
C SER A 113 4.88 2.92 12.85
N PHE A 114 4.20 2.05 13.58
CA PHE A 114 3.59 2.37 14.86
C PHE A 114 4.60 2.01 15.93
N GLY A 115 5.20 3.03 16.54
CA GLY A 115 6.16 2.91 17.63
C GLY A 115 6.01 4.09 18.57
#